data_AF-A0ABD5NMX1-F1
#
_entry.id   AF-A0ABD5NMX1-F1
#
_cell.length_a   1.000
_cell.length_b   1.000
_cell.length_c   1.000
_cell.angle_alpha   90.00
_cell.angle_beta   90.00
_cell.angle_gamma   90.00
#
_symmetry.space_group_name_H-M   'P 1'
#
loop_
_entity.id
_entity.type
_entity.pdbx_description
1 polymer ?
#
loop_
_entity_poly.entity_id
_entity_poly.type
_entity_poly.pdbx_seq_one_letter_code
_entity_poly.pdbx_strand_id
1 'polypeptide(L)'
;MRKFHANTVLTVGFVALAAAILIARSNPATGYEPSIYAGTPTSTWILFGLALVIAVTMALSMRGLHQAIGIGLGGFVVTTIVSLPLVRGYFFIGMGDGLTHLGWVRDFHAGTLAPHELLYPGLHGVATALSVAGGFDVPRALMLAVVVLFVPFVLFVPLIVYAVTDRPLAAGIAAVCAWFVLPVNNVATHMGAHSNTNALFFVPVFLFAVFAYLYRRPPVRLPLVGSPYSALIALTGFTLLLIHPQQMASAVVVLASITGVQYLVRRRSNEAHPILEHPTTYGHTAALAGAFGVWVLANERFREGVLGLAYGLVRADVGGEEAVGQRSASLAEIGGSVPELFAKLFLVTSLIGLFAGCYVLIVWIGRSRSAPEARTTVTYLGAALLPLGAMVAVYFLGTSTMAFRQVGFIAVVLTIVGAIALTGLVGWTSRYAPAAVPNALVAIVLGACLVLALATVFASPFIYSPTQHVSEETYHGYETAITNGPDDQPYAGYGYTTYRFNHAIYGVESMSPAQAGIVGPGTGVVDAAEFNAGDYQYAYADEDPYFLAVSEFDTVREHGLYRGLNYDPAALEDLESYDGSARYVSNGEFVLYEVGSGSDRYR
;
A
#
# COMPACT_ATOMS: atom_id res chain seq x y z
N MET A 1 -9.18 -34.22 -12.69
CA MET A 1 -8.61 -34.86 -11.49
C MET A 1 -9.72 -35.59 -10.72
N ARG A 2 -9.54 -36.85 -10.28
CA ARG A 2 -10.53 -37.51 -9.39
C ARG A 2 -10.53 -36.79 -8.02
N LYS A 3 -11.66 -36.73 -7.33
CA LYS A 3 -11.83 -36.01 -6.04
C LYS A 3 -10.74 -36.35 -5.01
N PHE A 4 -10.35 -37.63 -4.91
CA PHE A 4 -9.29 -38.09 -4.02
C PHE A 4 -7.94 -37.41 -4.28
N HIS A 5 -7.53 -37.31 -5.54
CA HIS A 5 -6.29 -36.61 -5.93
C HIS A 5 -6.36 -35.12 -5.62
N ALA A 6 -7.53 -34.49 -5.79
CA ALA A 6 -7.72 -33.07 -5.43
C ALA A 6 -7.53 -32.80 -3.94
N ASN A 7 -8.09 -33.67 -3.09
CA ASN A 7 -7.90 -33.56 -1.65
C ASN A 7 -6.44 -33.75 -1.26
N THR A 8 -5.75 -34.71 -1.88
CA THR A 8 -4.33 -34.98 -1.62
C THR A 8 -3.47 -33.77 -1.99
N VAL A 9 -3.65 -33.21 -3.20
CA VAL A 9 -2.90 -32.04 -3.68
C VAL A 9 -3.15 -30.82 -2.79
N LEU A 10 -4.39 -30.56 -2.39
CA LEU A 10 -4.70 -29.46 -1.46
C LEU A 10 -4.06 -29.68 -0.09
N THR A 11 -4.06 -30.91 0.42
CA THR A 11 -3.41 -31.26 1.70
C THR A 11 -1.93 -30.94 1.63
N VAL A 12 -1.25 -31.33 0.55
CA VAL A 12 0.16 -30.97 0.31
C VAL A 12 0.35 -29.45 0.32
N GLY A 13 -0.54 -28.70 -0.35
CA GLY A 13 -0.48 -27.24 -0.36
C GLY A 13 -0.60 -26.60 1.03
N PHE A 14 -1.56 -27.04 1.85
CA PHE A 14 -1.72 -26.53 3.22
C PHE A 14 -0.59 -26.97 4.15
N VAL A 15 -0.08 -28.20 4.00
CA VAL A 15 1.09 -28.66 4.76
C VAL A 15 2.33 -27.84 4.39
N ALA A 16 2.54 -27.53 3.10
CA ALA A 16 3.62 -26.66 2.65
C ALA A 16 3.49 -25.26 3.25
N LEU A 17 2.29 -24.67 3.22
CA LEU A 17 2.03 -23.37 3.87
C LEU A 17 2.30 -23.41 5.38
N ALA A 18 1.81 -24.43 6.09
CA ALA A 18 2.04 -24.57 7.52
C ALA A 18 3.54 -24.71 7.84
N ALA A 19 4.26 -25.54 7.09
CA ALA A 19 5.71 -25.70 7.23
C ALA A 19 6.46 -24.39 6.94
N ALA A 20 6.06 -23.64 5.91
CA ALA A 20 6.64 -22.33 5.59
C ALA A 20 6.49 -21.34 6.75
N ILE A 21 5.28 -21.26 7.36
CA ILE A 21 5.01 -20.41 8.52
C ILE A 21 5.88 -20.83 9.72
N LEU A 22 5.97 -22.13 10.01
CA LEU A 22 6.76 -22.64 11.12
C LEU A 22 8.26 -22.35 10.93
N ILE A 23 8.77 -22.55 9.72
CA ILE A 23 10.18 -22.26 9.38
C ILE A 23 10.46 -20.76 9.54
N ALA A 24 9.63 -19.89 8.94
CA ALA A 24 9.78 -18.45 9.06
C ALA A 24 9.73 -17.99 10.53
N ARG A 25 8.78 -18.51 11.32
CA ARG A 25 8.64 -18.20 12.74
C ARG A 25 9.81 -18.70 13.58
N SER A 26 10.38 -19.86 13.24
CA SER A 26 11.56 -20.41 13.92
C SER A 26 12.87 -19.68 13.60
N ASN A 27 12.85 -18.76 12.63
CA ASN A 27 13.97 -17.90 12.26
C ASN A 27 13.55 -16.43 12.36
N PRO A 28 13.27 -15.93 13.59
CA PRO A 28 12.88 -14.54 13.78
C PRO A 28 14.00 -13.58 13.37
N ALA A 29 13.66 -12.33 13.09
CA ALA A 29 14.67 -11.30 12.89
C ALA A 29 15.41 -11.07 14.22
N THR A 30 16.74 -11.07 14.19
CA THR A 30 17.60 -10.80 15.36
C THR A 30 18.10 -9.35 15.39
N GLY A 31 17.72 -8.56 14.41
CA GLY A 31 18.22 -7.22 14.16
C GLY A 31 17.55 -6.61 12.92
N TYR A 32 18.04 -5.46 12.49
CA TYR A 32 17.60 -4.81 11.26
C TYR A 32 17.87 -5.72 10.05
N GLU A 33 16.90 -5.82 9.14
CA GLU A 33 16.97 -6.72 7.99
C GLU A 33 16.75 -5.96 6.70
N PRO A 34 17.78 -5.60 5.93
CA PRO A 34 17.66 -4.75 4.73
C PRO A 34 16.62 -5.22 3.71
N SER A 35 16.34 -6.52 3.68
CA SER A 35 15.37 -7.16 2.82
C SER A 35 14.65 -8.27 3.57
N ILE A 36 13.32 -8.17 3.69
CA ILE A 36 12.49 -9.26 4.22
C ILE A 36 12.61 -10.53 3.35
N TYR A 37 12.87 -10.37 2.05
CA TYR A 37 13.05 -11.50 1.14
C TYR A 37 14.36 -12.25 1.41
N ALA A 38 15.46 -11.52 1.67
CA ALA A 38 16.77 -12.11 1.95
C ALA A 38 16.89 -12.62 3.38
N GLY A 39 16.27 -11.93 4.35
CA GLY A 39 16.23 -12.39 5.74
C GLY A 39 15.40 -13.65 5.92
N THR A 40 14.36 -13.86 5.10
CA THR A 40 13.48 -15.03 5.23
C THR A 40 14.14 -16.27 4.62
N PRO A 41 14.20 -17.41 5.34
CA PRO A 41 14.85 -18.62 4.84
C PRO A 41 14.36 -19.07 3.45
N THR A 42 15.27 -19.48 2.57
CA THR A 42 14.93 -19.92 1.20
C THR A 42 13.90 -21.06 1.18
N SER A 43 13.93 -21.96 2.16
CA SER A 43 12.95 -23.05 2.30
C SER A 43 11.52 -22.54 2.48
N THR A 44 11.32 -21.41 3.17
CA THR A 44 10.00 -20.74 3.28
C THR A 44 9.49 -20.34 1.90
N TRP A 45 10.33 -19.72 1.07
CA TRP A 45 9.95 -19.29 -0.27
C TRP A 45 9.65 -20.47 -1.21
N ILE A 46 10.43 -21.55 -1.13
CA ILE A 46 10.17 -22.79 -1.90
C ILE A 46 8.78 -23.35 -1.53
N LEU A 47 8.45 -23.40 -0.25
CA LEU A 47 7.17 -23.93 0.23
C LEU A 47 5.99 -23.00 -0.11
N PHE A 48 6.14 -21.68 -0.02
CA PHE A 48 5.15 -20.74 -0.54
C PHE A 48 4.96 -20.89 -2.05
N GLY A 49 6.05 -21.05 -2.81
CA GLY A 49 6.01 -21.30 -4.25
C GLY A 49 5.22 -22.57 -4.58
N LEU A 50 5.49 -23.67 -3.87
CA LEU A 50 4.74 -24.92 -4.03
C LEU A 50 3.24 -24.73 -3.72
N ALA A 51 2.92 -24.07 -2.61
CA ALA A 51 1.53 -23.79 -2.23
C ALA A 51 0.81 -22.90 -3.26
N LEU A 52 1.50 -21.88 -3.81
CA LEU A 52 0.96 -21.00 -4.85
C LEU A 52 0.75 -21.74 -6.19
N VAL A 53 1.69 -22.58 -6.62
CA VAL A 53 1.52 -23.41 -7.82
C VAL A 53 0.28 -24.30 -7.69
N ILE A 54 0.10 -24.92 -6.52
CA ILE A 54 -1.09 -25.70 -6.21
C ILE A 54 -2.35 -24.81 -6.23
N ALA A 55 -2.31 -23.66 -5.57
CA ALA A 55 -3.43 -22.73 -5.49
C ALA A 55 -3.87 -22.23 -6.88
N VAL A 56 -2.93 -21.77 -7.71
CA VAL A 56 -3.18 -21.33 -9.10
C VAL A 56 -3.79 -22.47 -9.90
N THR A 57 -3.20 -23.68 -9.81
CA THR A 57 -3.70 -24.86 -10.54
C THR A 57 -5.15 -25.18 -10.14
N MET A 58 -5.44 -25.19 -8.83
CA MET A 58 -6.77 -25.48 -8.31
C MET A 58 -7.77 -24.37 -8.64
N ALA A 59 -7.37 -23.10 -8.56
CA ALA A 59 -8.19 -21.94 -8.89
C ALA A 59 -8.59 -21.93 -10.38
N LEU A 60 -7.71 -22.34 -11.29
CA LEU A 60 -7.97 -22.30 -12.73
C LEU A 60 -8.62 -23.58 -13.27
N SER A 61 -8.24 -24.74 -12.73
CA SER A 61 -8.63 -26.05 -13.29
C SER A 61 -9.83 -26.72 -12.62
N MET A 62 -10.12 -26.39 -11.36
CA MET A 62 -11.18 -27.02 -10.59
C MET A 62 -12.41 -26.12 -10.46
N ARG A 63 -13.55 -26.67 -10.02
CA ARG A 63 -14.83 -25.96 -9.85
C ARG A 63 -15.46 -26.31 -8.52
N GLY A 64 -16.37 -25.45 -8.04
CA GLY A 64 -17.08 -25.66 -6.77
C GLY A 64 -16.14 -25.61 -5.57
N LEU A 65 -16.37 -26.48 -4.58
CA LEU A 65 -15.64 -26.46 -3.30
C LEU A 65 -14.11 -26.56 -3.47
N HIS A 66 -13.60 -27.45 -4.32
CA HIS A 66 -12.15 -27.60 -4.53
C HIS A 66 -11.49 -26.35 -5.10
N GLN A 67 -12.22 -25.61 -5.94
CA GLN A 67 -11.74 -24.32 -6.45
C GLN A 67 -11.72 -23.28 -5.34
N ALA A 68 -12.79 -23.21 -4.54
CA ALA A 68 -12.89 -22.28 -3.42
C ALA A 68 -11.78 -22.53 -2.39
N ILE A 69 -11.48 -23.80 -2.08
CA ILE A 69 -10.36 -24.17 -1.19
C ILE A 69 -9.01 -23.79 -1.83
N GLY A 70 -8.84 -23.99 -3.13
CA GLY A 70 -7.62 -23.54 -3.85
C GLY A 70 -7.44 -22.03 -3.85
N ILE A 71 -8.53 -21.27 -4.03
CA ILE A 71 -8.54 -19.81 -3.90
C ILE A 71 -8.20 -19.41 -2.48
N GLY A 72 -8.78 -20.09 -1.49
CA GLY A 72 -8.48 -19.88 -0.07
C GLY A 72 -7.02 -20.16 0.28
N LEU A 73 -6.43 -21.23 -0.27
CA LEU A 73 -5.01 -21.53 -0.10
C LEU A 73 -4.13 -20.41 -0.64
N GLY A 74 -4.35 -19.96 -1.88
CA GLY A 74 -3.55 -18.90 -2.48
C GLY A 74 -3.72 -17.56 -1.77
N GLY A 75 -4.96 -17.21 -1.39
CA GLY A 75 -5.24 -16.04 -0.56
C GLY A 75 -4.50 -16.12 0.78
N PHE A 76 -4.50 -17.29 1.43
CA PHE A 76 -3.82 -17.47 2.71
C PHE A 76 -2.29 -17.40 2.57
N VAL A 77 -1.69 -17.93 1.49
CA VAL A 77 -0.26 -17.75 1.22
C VAL A 77 0.09 -16.27 1.09
N VAL A 78 -0.66 -15.50 0.28
CA VAL A 78 -0.39 -14.08 0.06
C VAL A 78 -0.61 -13.26 1.34
N THR A 79 -1.68 -13.53 2.09
CA THR A 79 -1.90 -12.91 3.41
C THR A 79 -0.78 -13.25 4.37
N THR A 80 -0.23 -14.47 4.33
CA THR A 80 0.94 -14.85 5.13
C THR A 80 2.19 -14.10 4.71
N ILE A 81 2.43 -13.90 3.41
CA ILE A 81 3.53 -13.07 2.89
C ILE A 81 3.39 -11.63 3.43
N VAL A 82 2.20 -11.04 3.33
CA VAL A 82 1.89 -9.71 3.91
C VAL A 82 2.07 -9.68 5.43
N SER A 83 1.86 -10.82 6.10
CA SER A 83 2.04 -10.95 7.55
C SER A 83 3.46 -11.37 7.94
N LEU A 84 4.42 -11.48 7.02
CA LEU A 84 5.79 -11.92 7.36
C LEU A 84 6.45 -11.08 8.45
N PRO A 85 6.29 -9.74 8.52
CA PRO A 85 6.82 -8.97 9.65
C PRO A 85 6.34 -9.50 11.00
N LEU A 86 5.05 -9.87 11.11
CA LEU A 86 4.49 -10.48 12.33
C LEU A 86 5.01 -11.91 12.54
N VAL A 87 5.08 -12.72 11.48
CA VAL A 87 5.52 -14.13 11.57
C VAL A 87 6.99 -14.22 11.99
N ARG A 88 7.83 -13.30 11.51
CA ARG A 88 9.27 -13.22 11.81
C ARG A 88 9.59 -12.39 13.05
N GLY A 89 8.57 -11.90 13.75
CA GLY A 89 8.76 -11.21 15.03
C GLY A 89 9.41 -9.83 14.92
N TYR A 90 9.21 -9.12 13.81
CA TYR A 90 9.62 -7.72 13.72
C TYR A 90 8.96 -6.92 14.84
N PHE A 91 9.71 -5.98 15.42
CA PHE A 91 9.13 -5.03 16.37
C PHE A 91 8.09 -4.16 15.67
N PHE A 92 8.47 -3.54 14.55
CA PHE A 92 7.54 -2.78 13.72
C PHE A 92 8.00 -2.70 12.25
N ILE A 93 7.07 -2.46 11.33
CA ILE A 93 7.38 -2.15 9.92
C ILE A 93 6.72 -0.84 9.50
N GLY A 94 7.55 0.13 9.13
CA GLY A 94 7.14 1.47 8.74
C GLY A 94 7.95 2.57 9.41
N MET A 95 9.26 2.62 9.16
CA MET A 95 10.18 3.72 9.57
C MET A 95 9.65 5.13 9.23
N GLY A 96 8.89 5.24 8.15
CA GLY A 96 8.24 6.48 7.73
C GLY A 96 6.96 6.83 8.48
N ASP A 97 5.92 7.23 7.72
CA ASP A 97 4.63 7.66 8.27
C ASP A 97 4.05 6.64 9.26
N GLY A 98 4.43 5.35 9.12
CA GLY A 98 4.05 4.28 10.02
C GLY A 98 4.38 4.53 11.49
N LEU A 99 5.52 5.14 11.81
CA LEU A 99 5.87 5.51 13.19
C LEU A 99 4.96 6.62 13.75
N THR A 100 4.55 7.58 12.92
CA THR A 100 3.52 8.56 13.31
C THR A 100 2.16 7.89 13.53
N HIS A 101 1.79 6.94 12.66
CA HIS A 101 0.58 6.13 12.86
C HIS A 101 0.63 5.33 14.16
N LEU A 102 1.80 4.80 14.53
CA LEU A 102 2.02 4.14 15.82
C LEU A 102 1.79 5.12 16.99
N GLY A 103 2.29 6.35 16.88
CA GLY A 103 2.03 7.44 17.82
C GLY A 103 0.54 7.73 18.03
N TRP A 104 -0.24 7.86 16.95
CA TRP A 104 -1.69 8.08 17.06
C TRP A 104 -2.42 6.90 17.73
N VAL A 105 -1.99 5.66 17.54
CA VAL A 105 -2.57 4.52 18.27
C VAL A 105 -2.25 4.61 19.76
N ARG A 106 -1.04 5.07 20.13
CA ARG A 106 -0.69 5.33 21.53
C ARG A 106 -1.56 6.43 22.14
N ASP A 107 -1.77 7.53 21.41
CA ASP A 107 -2.64 8.62 21.90
C ASP A 107 -4.10 8.16 22.08
N PHE A 108 -4.61 7.33 21.17
CA PHE A 108 -5.93 6.70 21.34
C PHE A 108 -5.99 5.80 22.57
N HIS A 109 -4.91 5.06 22.84
CA HIS A 109 -4.82 4.17 24.00
C HIS A 109 -4.73 4.96 25.32
N ALA A 110 -4.00 6.07 25.31
CA ALA A 110 -3.84 6.98 26.45
C ALA A 110 -5.08 7.87 26.68
N GLY A 111 -5.96 7.99 25.69
CA GLY A 111 -7.12 8.89 25.73
C GLY A 111 -6.76 10.37 25.53
N THR A 112 -5.55 10.66 25.05
CA THR A 112 -5.07 12.01 24.73
C THR A 112 -5.58 12.52 23.38
N LEU A 113 -6.00 11.61 22.50
CA LEU A 113 -6.61 11.93 21.20
C LEU A 113 -7.90 11.12 21.01
N ALA A 114 -9.03 11.80 20.82
CA ALA A 114 -10.30 11.17 20.52
C ALA A 114 -10.40 10.81 19.02
N PRO A 115 -11.10 9.71 18.65
CA PRO A 115 -11.18 9.28 17.25
C PRO A 115 -11.73 10.31 16.26
N HIS A 116 -12.59 11.24 16.70
CA HIS A 116 -13.18 12.25 15.82
C HIS A 116 -12.27 13.46 15.57
N GLU A 117 -11.17 13.59 16.32
CA GLU A 117 -10.17 14.65 16.17
C GLU A 117 -9.15 14.30 15.08
N LEU A 118 -8.98 13.02 14.78
CA LEU A 118 -8.12 12.55 13.70
C LEU A 118 -8.87 12.52 12.36
N LEU A 119 -8.24 13.01 11.29
CA LEU A 119 -8.81 13.06 9.94
C LEU A 119 -9.31 11.69 9.43
N TYR A 120 -8.66 10.61 9.82
CA TYR A 120 -8.95 9.24 9.39
C TYR A 120 -8.69 8.24 10.52
N PRO A 121 -9.65 8.04 11.44
CA PRO A 121 -9.44 7.19 12.61
C PRO A 121 -9.55 5.69 12.32
N GLY A 122 -9.97 5.27 11.13
CA GLY A 122 -10.37 3.89 10.85
C GLY A 122 -9.28 2.84 11.14
N LEU A 123 -8.06 3.06 10.62
CA LEU A 123 -6.93 2.16 10.86
C LEU A 123 -6.56 2.11 12.36
N HIS A 124 -6.46 3.29 12.98
CA HIS A 124 -6.06 3.45 14.37
C HIS A 124 -7.08 2.83 15.32
N GLY A 125 -8.37 3.04 15.07
CA GLY A 125 -9.45 2.45 15.87
C GLY A 125 -9.45 0.92 15.80
N VAL A 126 -9.16 0.32 14.64
CA VAL A 126 -8.98 -1.14 14.52
C VAL A 126 -7.77 -1.60 15.33
N ALA A 127 -6.63 -0.90 15.22
CA ALA A 127 -5.44 -1.21 15.99
C ALA A 127 -5.66 -1.09 17.51
N THR A 128 -6.27 0.00 17.98
CA THR A 128 -6.63 0.19 19.39
C THR A 128 -7.59 -0.88 19.88
N ALA A 129 -8.60 -1.27 19.07
CA ALA A 129 -9.52 -2.35 19.43
C ALA A 129 -8.80 -3.70 19.56
N LEU A 130 -7.88 -4.02 18.64
CA LEU A 130 -7.05 -5.22 18.72
C LEU A 130 -6.15 -5.18 19.96
N SER A 131 -5.59 -4.03 20.31
CA SER A 131 -4.75 -3.90 21.50
C SER A 131 -5.56 -4.07 22.79
N VAL A 132 -6.66 -3.33 22.94
CA VAL A 132 -7.48 -3.32 24.17
C VAL A 132 -8.26 -4.62 24.34
N ALA A 133 -8.90 -5.13 23.28
CA ALA A 133 -9.75 -6.33 23.38
C ALA A 133 -8.98 -7.63 23.12
N GLY A 134 -7.96 -7.59 22.25
CA GLY A 134 -7.15 -8.75 21.89
C GLY A 134 -5.90 -8.95 22.75
N GLY A 135 -5.53 -7.96 23.57
CA GLY A 135 -4.33 -8.02 24.43
C GLY A 135 -3.01 -7.93 23.67
N PHE A 136 -3.03 -7.47 22.41
CA PHE A 136 -1.81 -7.23 21.64
C PHE A 136 -1.15 -5.93 22.08
N ASP A 137 0.17 -5.90 22.09
CA ASP A 137 0.93 -4.66 22.20
C ASP A 137 0.68 -3.76 20.97
N VAL A 138 0.79 -2.45 21.18
CA VAL A 138 0.40 -1.43 20.21
C VAL A 138 1.08 -1.59 18.83
N PRO A 139 2.41 -1.84 18.71
CA PRO A 139 3.06 -2.09 17.43
C PRO A 139 2.48 -3.30 16.68
N ARG A 140 2.32 -4.44 17.37
CA ARG A 140 1.73 -5.66 16.77
C ARG A 140 0.27 -5.48 16.40
N ALA A 141 -0.51 -4.79 17.24
CA ALA A 141 -1.91 -4.51 16.97
C ALA A 141 -2.09 -3.66 15.70
N LEU A 142 -1.23 -2.67 15.48
CA LEU A 142 -1.23 -1.85 14.27
C LEU A 142 -0.85 -2.66 13.02
N MET A 143 0.20 -3.48 13.09
CA MET A 143 0.56 -4.38 11.98
C MET A 143 -0.57 -5.38 11.67
N LEU A 144 -1.24 -5.93 12.68
CA LEU A 144 -2.41 -6.79 12.49
C LEU A 144 -3.59 -6.05 11.85
N ALA A 145 -3.82 -4.78 12.21
CA ALA A 145 -4.87 -3.97 11.59
C ALA A 145 -4.66 -3.80 10.08
N VAL A 146 -3.42 -3.68 9.62
CA VAL A 146 -3.07 -3.67 8.18
C VAL A 146 -3.50 -4.98 7.52
N VAL A 147 -3.19 -6.12 8.13
CA VAL A 147 -3.58 -7.45 7.63
C VAL A 147 -5.11 -7.61 7.58
N VAL A 148 -5.81 -7.15 8.61
CA VAL A 148 -7.28 -7.17 8.68
C VAL A 148 -7.90 -6.38 7.53
N LEU A 149 -7.34 -5.22 7.17
CA LEU A 149 -7.81 -4.42 6.04
C LEU A 149 -7.37 -4.99 4.68
N PHE A 150 -6.28 -5.75 4.63
CA PHE A 150 -5.82 -6.45 3.43
C PHE A 150 -6.70 -7.63 3.03
N VAL A 151 -7.13 -8.47 3.98
CA VAL A 151 -7.91 -9.70 3.71
C VAL A 151 -9.16 -9.45 2.84
N PRO A 152 -9.97 -8.39 3.06
CA PRO A 152 -11.08 -8.06 2.18
C PRO A 152 -10.70 -7.93 0.70
N PHE A 153 -9.50 -7.44 0.37
CA PHE A 153 -9.05 -7.31 -1.02
C PHE A 153 -9.01 -8.67 -1.73
N VAL A 154 -8.33 -9.65 -1.13
CA VAL A 154 -8.16 -11.00 -1.71
C VAL A 154 -9.46 -11.80 -1.73
N LEU A 155 -10.43 -11.46 -0.87
CA LEU A 155 -11.74 -12.10 -0.82
C LEU A 155 -12.74 -11.48 -1.82
N PHE A 156 -12.89 -10.16 -1.80
CA PHE A 156 -13.98 -9.50 -2.53
C PHE A 156 -13.69 -9.33 -4.02
N VAL A 157 -12.44 -9.24 -4.47
CA VAL A 157 -12.11 -9.20 -5.91
C VAL A 157 -12.66 -10.43 -6.67
N PRO A 158 -12.36 -11.69 -6.28
CA PRO A 158 -12.93 -12.84 -6.96
C PRO A 158 -14.45 -12.96 -6.77
N LEU A 159 -15.01 -12.51 -5.64
CA LEU A 159 -16.46 -12.49 -5.43
C LEU A 159 -17.18 -11.51 -6.37
N ILE A 160 -16.62 -10.32 -6.62
CA ILE A 160 -17.16 -9.36 -7.59
C ILE A 160 -17.16 -9.99 -8.97
N VAL A 161 -16.01 -10.50 -9.41
CA VAL A 161 -15.88 -11.06 -10.77
C VAL A 161 -16.79 -12.27 -10.95
N TYR A 162 -16.91 -13.14 -9.95
CA TYR A 162 -17.87 -14.24 -9.99
C TYR A 162 -19.31 -13.73 -10.08
N ALA A 163 -19.69 -12.75 -9.26
CA ALA A 163 -21.05 -12.22 -9.22
C ALA A 163 -21.50 -11.57 -10.54
N VAL A 164 -20.59 -10.98 -11.32
CA VAL A 164 -20.93 -10.30 -12.58
C VAL A 164 -20.74 -11.18 -13.83
N THR A 165 -19.98 -12.27 -13.72
CA THR A 165 -19.74 -13.17 -14.86
C THR A 165 -20.50 -14.48 -14.77
N ASP A 166 -20.86 -14.91 -13.55
CA ASP A 166 -21.34 -16.27 -13.22
C ASP A 166 -20.44 -17.40 -13.78
N ARG A 167 -19.14 -17.13 -13.88
CA ARG A 167 -18.15 -18.08 -14.41
C ARG A 167 -17.11 -18.41 -13.34
N PRO A 168 -17.02 -19.68 -12.90
CA PRO A 168 -16.04 -20.04 -11.89
C PRO A 168 -14.59 -19.80 -12.36
N LEU A 169 -14.28 -20.01 -13.64
CA LEU A 169 -12.95 -19.69 -14.20
C LEU A 169 -12.60 -18.21 -14.00
N ALA A 170 -13.58 -17.31 -14.14
CA ALA A 170 -13.37 -15.87 -13.95
C ALA A 170 -13.02 -15.55 -12.49
N ALA A 171 -13.69 -16.22 -11.55
CA ALA A 171 -13.36 -16.12 -10.12
C ALA A 171 -11.92 -16.60 -9.83
N GLY A 172 -11.49 -17.68 -10.48
CA GLY A 172 -10.13 -18.20 -10.38
C GLY A 172 -9.08 -17.22 -10.91
N ILE A 173 -9.30 -16.67 -12.11
CA ILE A 173 -8.41 -15.65 -12.69
C ILE A 173 -8.38 -14.40 -11.81
N ALA A 174 -9.54 -13.95 -11.32
CA ALA A 174 -9.65 -12.79 -10.43
C ALA A 174 -8.93 -13.00 -9.09
N ALA A 175 -8.98 -14.21 -8.53
CA ALA A 175 -8.22 -14.56 -7.34
C ALA A 175 -6.72 -14.42 -7.60
N VAL A 176 -6.21 -14.97 -8.70
CA VAL A 176 -4.79 -14.84 -9.08
C VAL A 176 -4.41 -13.38 -9.31
N CYS A 177 -5.24 -12.58 -9.97
CA CYS A 177 -4.99 -11.15 -10.15
C CYS A 177 -4.95 -10.39 -8.82
N ALA A 178 -5.82 -10.73 -7.85
CA ALA A 178 -5.79 -10.14 -6.52
C ALA A 178 -4.51 -10.52 -5.74
N TRP A 179 -3.95 -11.70 -5.99
CA TRP A 179 -2.69 -12.13 -5.36
C TRP A 179 -1.48 -11.31 -5.81
N PHE A 180 -1.58 -10.54 -6.90
CA PHE A 180 -0.52 -9.62 -7.31
C PHE A 180 -0.41 -8.39 -6.42
N VAL A 181 -1.46 -8.03 -5.66
CA VAL A 181 -1.46 -6.85 -4.78
C VAL A 181 -1.11 -5.55 -5.55
N LEU A 182 -1.61 -5.42 -6.79
CA LEU A 182 -1.33 -4.28 -7.69
C LEU A 182 -1.54 -2.86 -7.10
N PRO A 183 -2.42 -2.63 -6.10
CA PRO A 183 -2.53 -1.32 -5.47
C PRO A 183 -1.27 -0.85 -4.74
N VAL A 184 -0.31 -1.75 -4.43
CA VAL A 184 0.99 -1.41 -3.84
C VAL A 184 2.00 -1.14 -4.94
N ASN A 185 2.55 0.07 -4.99
CA ASN A 185 3.53 0.48 -6.00
C ASN A 185 4.90 0.90 -5.44
N ASN A 186 5.05 0.99 -4.12
CA ASN A 186 6.23 1.46 -3.39
C ASN A 186 6.75 2.85 -3.77
N VAL A 187 6.00 3.61 -4.58
CA VAL A 187 6.28 5.04 -4.85
C VAL A 187 5.49 5.90 -3.88
N ALA A 188 4.18 5.64 -3.77
CA ALA A 188 3.30 6.37 -2.86
C ALA A 188 2.31 5.47 -2.11
N THR A 189 2.19 4.20 -2.51
CA THR A 189 1.39 3.18 -1.82
C THR A 189 2.28 2.00 -1.47
N HIS A 190 2.32 1.61 -0.21
CA HIS A 190 3.23 0.59 0.31
C HIS A 190 2.53 -0.30 1.33
N MET A 191 3.05 -1.52 1.50
CA MET A 191 2.52 -2.46 2.51
C MET A 191 3.01 -2.06 3.90
N GLY A 192 2.11 -1.53 4.74
CA GLY A 192 2.42 -1.07 6.09
C GLY A 192 1.30 -0.21 6.68
N ALA A 193 1.56 0.42 7.83
CA ALA A 193 0.65 1.39 8.42
C ALA A 193 0.61 2.67 7.56
N HIS A 194 -0.22 2.66 6.52
CA HIS A 194 -0.46 3.78 5.63
C HIS A 194 -1.94 3.80 5.26
N SER A 195 -2.69 4.68 5.92
CA SER A 195 -4.16 4.71 5.86
C SER A 195 -4.71 4.80 4.43
N ASN A 196 -4.02 5.51 3.54
CA ASN A 196 -4.37 5.59 2.12
C ASN A 196 -4.32 4.21 1.43
N THR A 197 -3.23 3.46 1.59
CA THR A 197 -3.09 2.11 1.01
C THR A 197 -4.05 1.12 1.65
N ASN A 198 -4.25 1.21 2.97
CA ASN A 198 -5.15 0.31 3.69
C ASN A 198 -6.62 0.51 3.26
N ALA A 199 -7.01 1.74 2.90
CA ALA A 199 -8.31 1.99 2.29
C ALA A 199 -8.44 1.34 0.90
N LEU A 200 -7.37 1.28 0.09
CA LEU A 200 -7.39 0.61 -1.23
C LEU A 200 -7.78 -0.86 -1.13
N PHE A 201 -7.31 -1.55 -0.09
CA PHE A 201 -7.66 -2.95 0.15
C PHE A 201 -9.13 -3.14 0.55
N PHE A 202 -9.77 -2.09 1.08
CA PHE A 202 -11.20 -2.11 1.42
C PHE A 202 -12.12 -1.71 0.26
N VAL A 203 -11.61 -1.03 -0.78
CA VAL A 203 -12.41 -0.60 -1.95
C VAL A 203 -13.21 -1.74 -2.61
N PRO A 204 -12.68 -2.98 -2.78
CA PRO A 204 -13.48 -4.09 -3.30
C PRO A 204 -14.74 -4.41 -2.48
N VAL A 205 -14.75 -4.18 -1.17
CA VAL A 205 -15.94 -4.39 -0.33
C VAL A 205 -17.05 -3.42 -0.74
N PHE A 206 -16.69 -2.15 -0.93
CA PHE A 206 -17.60 -1.12 -1.43
C PHE A 206 -18.12 -1.45 -2.84
N LEU A 207 -17.22 -1.82 -3.77
CA LEU A 207 -17.62 -2.17 -5.14
C LEU A 207 -18.51 -3.42 -5.18
N PHE A 208 -18.24 -4.40 -4.32
CA PHE A 208 -19.12 -5.57 -4.17
C PHE A 208 -20.52 -5.16 -3.70
N ALA A 209 -20.64 -4.25 -2.72
CA ALA A 209 -21.94 -3.74 -2.28
C ALA A 209 -22.69 -3.03 -3.41
N VAL A 210 -21.98 -2.23 -4.22
CA VAL A 210 -22.55 -1.56 -5.41
C VAL A 210 -23.06 -2.57 -6.43
N PHE A 211 -22.24 -3.56 -6.82
CA PHE A 211 -22.68 -4.55 -7.81
C PHE A 211 -23.73 -5.53 -7.26
N ALA A 212 -23.71 -5.83 -5.97
CA ALA A 212 -24.78 -6.59 -5.33
C ALA A 212 -26.11 -5.83 -5.40
N TYR A 213 -26.10 -4.52 -5.15
CA TYR A 213 -27.29 -3.67 -5.33
C TYR A 213 -27.79 -3.65 -6.78
N LEU A 214 -26.89 -3.57 -7.75
CA LEU A 214 -27.25 -3.48 -9.17
C LEU A 214 -27.82 -4.79 -9.72
N TYR A 215 -27.26 -5.94 -9.32
CA TYR A 215 -27.54 -7.23 -9.97
C TYR A 215 -28.38 -8.21 -9.12
N ARG A 216 -28.49 -8.00 -7.81
CA ARG A 216 -29.22 -8.93 -6.93
C ARG A 216 -30.54 -8.34 -6.47
N ARG A 217 -31.56 -9.21 -6.41
CA ARG A 217 -32.83 -8.86 -5.78
C ARG A 217 -32.63 -8.71 -4.26
N PRO A 218 -33.17 -7.66 -3.64
CA PRO A 218 -33.07 -7.48 -2.20
C PRO A 218 -33.84 -8.61 -1.49
N PRO A 219 -33.25 -9.28 -0.48
CA PRO A 219 -33.93 -10.34 0.24
C PRO A 219 -35.10 -9.82 1.07
N VAL A 220 -34.99 -8.57 1.55
CA VAL A 220 -36.01 -7.86 2.33
C VAL A 220 -36.01 -6.38 1.94
N ARG A 221 -37.13 -5.68 2.18
CA ARG A 221 -37.18 -4.22 2.08
C ARG A 221 -36.96 -3.60 3.46
N LEU A 222 -36.11 -2.58 3.53
CA LEU A 222 -35.83 -1.85 4.77
C LEU A 222 -36.57 -0.50 4.77
N PRO A 223 -37.21 -0.07 5.87
CA PRO A 223 -38.05 1.13 5.90
C PRO A 223 -37.32 2.44 5.53
N LEU A 224 -36.05 2.58 5.91
CA LEU A 224 -35.28 3.84 5.75
C LEU A 224 -34.32 3.82 4.57
N VAL A 225 -33.71 2.67 4.29
CA VAL A 225 -32.64 2.51 3.28
C VAL A 225 -33.11 1.74 2.04
N GLY A 226 -34.35 1.26 2.03
CA GLY A 226 -34.98 0.54 0.93
C GLY A 226 -34.50 -0.91 0.76
N SER A 227 -33.19 -1.14 0.79
CA SER A 227 -32.54 -2.44 0.55
C SER A 227 -31.35 -2.65 1.48
N PRO A 228 -31.07 -3.89 1.94
CA PRO A 228 -29.83 -4.23 2.62
C PRO A 228 -28.58 -3.87 1.83
N TYR A 229 -28.61 -3.98 0.49
CA TYR A 229 -27.48 -3.59 -0.35
C TYR A 229 -27.25 -2.08 -0.34
N SER A 230 -28.32 -1.27 -0.25
CA SER A 230 -28.19 0.18 -0.06
C SER A 230 -27.54 0.52 1.28
N ALA A 231 -27.94 -0.19 2.35
CA ALA A 231 -27.33 -0.03 3.66
C ALA A 231 -25.84 -0.39 3.63
N LEU A 232 -25.46 -1.46 2.92
CA LEU A 232 -24.07 -1.87 2.73
C LEU A 232 -23.27 -0.81 1.95
N ILE A 233 -23.83 -0.22 0.88
CA ILE A 233 -23.16 0.87 0.14
C ILE A 233 -22.91 2.06 1.08
N ALA A 234 -23.91 2.46 1.87
CA ALA A 234 -23.75 3.55 2.84
C ALA A 234 -22.67 3.20 3.87
N LEU A 235 -22.79 2.04 4.53
CA LEU A 235 -21.85 1.60 5.57
C LEU A 235 -20.42 1.51 5.05
N THR A 236 -20.22 0.87 3.90
CA THR A 236 -18.87 0.71 3.31
C THR A 236 -18.31 2.02 2.78
N GLY A 237 -19.14 2.92 2.24
CA GLY A 237 -18.74 4.28 1.86
C GLY A 237 -18.32 5.12 3.07
N PHE A 238 -19.10 5.13 4.15
CA PHE A 238 -18.72 5.79 5.40
C PHE A 238 -17.46 5.16 6.01
N THR A 239 -17.32 3.83 5.94
CA THR A 239 -16.10 3.16 6.41
C THR A 239 -14.88 3.60 5.60
N LEU A 240 -14.98 3.72 4.27
CA LEU A 240 -13.91 4.28 3.44
C LEU A 240 -13.56 5.71 3.86
N LEU A 241 -14.54 6.55 4.19
CA LEU A 241 -14.30 7.91 4.69
C LEU A 241 -13.47 7.89 5.98
N LEU A 242 -13.80 6.98 6.92
CA LEU A 242 -13.09 6.84 8.19
C LEU A 242 -11.68 6.25 8.01
N ILE A 243 -11.47 5.34 7.05
CA ILE A 243 -10.13 4.79 6.78
C ILE A 243 -9.28 5.81 6.03
N HIS A 244 -9.80 6.41 4.94
CA HIS A 244 -9.12 7.49 4.23
C HIS A 244 -10.04 8.31 3.30
N PRO A 245 -10.13 9.64 3.47
CA PRO A 245 -11.04 10.51 2.71
C PRO A 245 -10.75 10.56 1.20
N GLN A 246 -9.49 10.51 0.78
CA GLN A 246 -9.14 10.48 -0.66
C GLN A 246 -9.71 9.24 -1.37
N GLN A 247 -9.67 8.06 -0.74
CA GLN A 247 -10.18 6.84 -1.38
C GLN A 247 -11.72 6.81 -1.37
N MET A 248 -12.34 7.45 -0.38
CA MET A 248 -13.76 7.76 -0.43
C MET A 248 -14.12 8.69 -1.61
N ALA A 249 -13.33 9.75 -1.85
CA ALA A 249 -13.55 10.63 -3.00
C ALA A 249 -13.48 9.86 -4.32
N SER A 250 -12.46 9.01 -4.50
CA SER A 250 -12.36 8.15 -5.68
C SER A 250 -13.54 7.17 -5.81
N ALA A 251 -14.04 6.61 -4.70
CA ALA A 251 -15.23 5.77 -4.68
C ALA A 251 -16.51 6.54 -5.11
N VAL A 252 -16.66 7.79 -4.66
CA VAL A 252 -17.74 8.69 -5.11
C VAL A 252 -17.62 8.96 -6.60
N VAL A 253 -16.41 9.19 -7.14
CA VAL A 253 -16.18 9.37 -8.59
C VAL A 253 -16.61 8.13 -9.38
N VAL A 254 -16.30 6.92 -8.91
CA VAL A 254 -16.79 5.68 -9.53
C VAL A 254 -18.31 5.63 -9.53
N LEU A 255 -18.95 5.89 -8.39
CA LEU A 255 -20.40 5.84 -8.26
C LEU A 255 -21.10 6.94 -9.10
N ALA A 256 -20.52 8.13 -9.16
CA ALA A 256 -20.98 9.23 -10.02
C ALA A 256 -20.84 8.87 -11.51
N SER A 257 -19.78 8.16 -11.90
CA SER A 257 -19.61 7.67 -13.27
C SER A 257 -20.67 6.63 -13.63
N ILE A 258 -20.99 5.70 -12.72
CA ILE A 258 -22.10 4.74 -12.88
C ILE A 258 -23.42 5.51 -13.08
N THR A 259 -23.71 6.46 -12.20
CA THR A 259 -24.88 7.33 -12.26
C THR A 259 -24.95 8.10 -13.60
N GLY A 260 -23.83 8.67 -14.06
CA GLY A 260 -23.74 9.38 -15.33
C GLY A 260 -24.06 8.49 -16.52
N VAL A 261 -23.51 7.27 -16.56
CA VAL A 261 -23.82 6.27 -17.60
C VAL A 261 -25.31 5.90 -17.56
N GLN A 262 -25.86 5.60 -16.37
CA GLN A 262 -27.29 5.28 -16.22
C GLN A 262 -28.19 6.42 -16.73
N TYR A 263 -27.86 7.67 -16.38
CA TYR A 263 -28.59 8.85 -16.81
C TYR A 263 -28.53 9.05 -18.32
N LEU A 264 -27.35 8.96 -18.93
CA LEU A 264 -27.17 9.11 -20.37
C LEU A 264 -27.92 8.04 -21.16
N VAL A 265 -27.86 6.78 -20.72
CA VAL A 265 -28.59 5.68 -21.36
C VAL A 265 -30.10 5.90 -21.25
N ARG A 266 -30.62 6.24 -20.07
CA ARG A 266 -32.06 6.53 -19.86
C ARG A 266 -32.56 7.71 -20.68
N ARG A 267 -31.70 8.70 -20.96
CA ARG A 267 -32.07 9.88 -21.75
C ARG A 267 -32.01 9.65 -23.26
N ARG A 268 -31.08 8.82 -23.74
CA ARG A 268 -30.81 8.64 -25.18
C ARG A 268 -31.40 7.36 -25.76
N SER A 269 -31.63 6.34 -24.95
CA SER A 269 -32.09 5.03 -25.42
C SER A 269 -33.59 4.93 -25.26
N ASN A 270 -34.30 4.85 -26.39
CA ASN A 270 -35.73 4.55 -26.43
C ASN A 270 -36.02 3.03 -26.47
N GLU A 271 -34.97 2.21 -26.58
CA GLU A 271 -35.02 0.75 -26.67
C GLU A 271 -34.65 0.08 -25.34
N ALA A 272 -35.01 -1.20 -25.20
CA ALA A 272 -34.69 -2.05 -24.04
C ALA A 272 -33.17 -2.31 -23.92
N HIS A 273 -32.45 -1.34 -23.37
CA HIS A 273 -31.03 -1.48 -23.05
C HIS A 273 -30.87 -2.11 -21.64
N PRO A 274 -29.96 -3.10 -21.42
CA PRO A 274 -29.84 -3.82 -20.14
C PRO A 274 -29.71 -2.92 -18.90
N ILE A 275 -28.95 -1.82 -19.03
CA ILE A 275 -28.80 -0.78 -17.98
C ILE A 275 -30.13 -0.19 -17.48
N LEU A 276 -31.19 -0.16 -18.31
CA LEU A 276 -32.49 0.38 -17.93
C LEU A 276 -33.20 -0.49 -16.88
N GLU A 277 -32.86 -1.77 -16.81
CA GLU A 277 -33.41 -2.73 -15.83
C GLU A 277 -32.73 -2.60 -14.46
N HIS A 278 -31.56 -1.96 -14.39
CA HIS A 278 -30.83 -1.79 -13.14
C HIS A 278 -31.48 -0.71 -12.25
N PRO A 279 -31.46 -0.91 -10.92
CA PRO A 279 -31.84 0.15 -10.01
C PRO A 279 -30.86 1.32 -10.11
N THR A 280 -31.36 2.55 -9.94
CA THR A 280 -30.52 3.75 -10.07
C THR A 280 -29.62 3.92 -8.86
N THR A 281 -28.43 4.46 -9.09
CA THR A 281 -27.45 4.80 -8.04
C THR A 281 -27.51 6.27 -7.62
N TYR A 282 -28.50 7.04 -8.11
CA TYR A 282 -28.56 8.49 -7.93
C TYR A 282 -28.61 8.91 -6.46
N GLY A 283 -29.47 8.24 -5.67
CA GLY A 283 -29.60 8.49 -4.23
C GLY A 283 -28.31 8.19 -3.49
N HIS A 284 -27.65 7.07 -3.81
CA HIS A 284 -26.36 6.71 -3.20
C HIS A 284 -25.25 7.70 -3.58
N THR A 285 -25.18 8.12 -4.85
CA THR A 285 -24.23 9.15 -5.30
C THR A 285 -24.45 10.45 -4.53
N ALA A 286 -25.69 10.94 -4.47
CA ALA A 286 -26.01 12.18 -3.76
C ALA A 286 -25.73 12.09 -2.26
N ALA A 287 -26.10 10.98 -1.62
CA ALA A 287 -25.87 10.79 -0.19
C ALA A 287 -24.37 10.73 0.15
N LEU A 288 -23.59 9.94 -0.58
CA LEU A 288 -22.16 9.80 -0.33
C LEU A 288 -21.36 11.05 -0.74
N ALA A 289 -21.72 11.70 -1.84
CA ALA A 289 -21.12 12.98 -2.23
C ALA A 289 -21.47 14.09 -1.22
N GLY A 290 -22.71 14.11 -0.72
CA GLY A 290 -23.15 15.04 0.33
C GLY A 290 -22.40 14.80 1.64
N ALA A 291 -22.30 13.55 2.09
CA ALA A 291 -21.54 13.19 3.28
C ALA A 291 -20.06 13.57 3.16
N PHE A 292 -19.43 13.26 2.02
CA PHE A 292 -18.07 13.67 1.73
C PHE A 292 -17.93 15.21 1.70
N GLY A 293 -18.88 15.91 1.08
CA GLY A 293 -18.91 17.38 1.03
C GLY A 293 -19.00 18.01 2.42
N VAL A 294 -19.89 17.50 3.29
CA VAL A 294 -19.97 17.93 4.69
C VAL A 294 -18.64 17.69 5.41
N TRP A 295 -18.01 16.53 5.22
CA TRP A 295 -16.70 16.23 5.79
C TRP A 295 -15.63 17.22 5.29
N VAL A 296 -15.58 17.53 3.99
CA VAL A 296 -14.65 18.53 3.43
C VAL A 296 -14.86 19.91 4.06
N LEU A 297 -16.13 20.31 4.25
CA LEU A 297 -16.48 21.58 4.90
C LEU A 297 -16.12 21.61 6.39
N ALA A 298 -16.04 20.46 7.06
CA ALA A 298 -15.62 20.37 8.45
C ALA A 298 -14.08 20.38 8.61
N ASN A 299 -13.31 19.98 7.58
CA ASN A 299 -11.88 19.72 7.72
C ASN A 299 -11.02 20.76 6.99
N GLU A 300 -10.49 21.74 7.73
CA GLU A 300 -9.68 22.85 7.20
C GLU A 300 -8.44 22.40 6.45
N ARG A 301 -7.64 21.52 7.06
CA ARG A 301 -6.42 20.97 6.47
C ARG A 301 -6.64 20.33 5.09
N PHE A 302 -7.81 19.72 4.86
CA PHE A 302 -8.15 19.17 3.55
C PHE A 302 -8.45 20.29 2.54
N ARG A 303 -9.21 21.31 2.93
CA ARG A 303 -9.51 22.46 2.08
C ARG A 303 -8.25 23.20 1.65
N GLU A 304 -7.32 23.41 2.58
CA GLU A 304 -6.03 24.03 2.30
C GLU A 304 -5.20 23.21 1.31
N GLY A 305 -5.17 21.88 1.47
CA GLY A 305 -4.49 21.00 0.50
C GLY A 305 -5.07 21.09 -0.91
N VAL A 306 -6.40 21.19 -1.04
CA VAL A 306 -7.07 21.37 -2.34
C VAL A 306 -6.79 22.76 -2.93
N LEU A 307 -6.83 23.81 -2.12
CA LEU A 307 -6.51 25.17 -2.56
C LEU A 307 -5.04 25.30 -2.96
N GLY A 308 -4.13 24.68 -2.21
CA GLY A 308 -2.70 24.61 -2.53
C GLY A 308 -2.44 23.92 -3.86
N LEU A 309 -3.13 22.80 -4.12
CA LEU A 309 -3.08 22.13 -5.42
C LEU A 309 -3.58 23.06 -6.55
N ALA A 310 -4.75 23.69 -6.37
CA ALA A 310 -5.31 24.60 -7.38
C ALA A 310 -4.38 25.79 -7.66
N TYR A 311 -3.74 26.33 -6.62
CA TYR A 311 -2.80 27.43 -6.73
C TYR A 311 -1.50 27.01 -7.43
N GLY A 312 -0.95 25.85 -7.10
CA GLY A 312 0.24 25.29 -7.75
C GLY A 312 0.03 25.08 -9.25
N LEU A 313 -1.16 24.61 -9.66
CA LEU A 313 -1.51 24.45 -11.07
C LEU A 313 -1.57 25.78 -11.84
N VAL A 314 -1.97 26.88 -11.20
CA VAL A 314 -2.09 28.20 -11.84
C VAL A 314 -0.73 28.91 -11.96
N ARG A 315 0.17 28.70 -11.00
CA ARG A 315 1.48 29.38 -10.99
C ARG A 315 2.54 28.75 -11.89
N ALA A 316 2.30 27.57 -12.46
CA ALA A 316 3.22 26.86 -13.36
C ALA A 316 4.65 26.65 -12.80
N ASP A 317 4.82 26.72 -11.48
CA ASP A 317 6.09 26.48 -10.79
C ASP A 317 6.25 24.98 -10.51
N VAL A 318 6.24 24.18 -11.59
CA VAL A 318 6.30 22.72 -11.51
C VAL A 318 7.75 22.31 -11.75
N GLY A 319 8.60 22.44 -10.72
CA GLY A 319 10.01 21.99 -10.70
C GLY A 319 10.21 20.47 -10.84
N GLY A 320 9.29 19.77 -11.51
CA GLY A 320 9.29 18.33 -11.67
C GLY A 320 10.36 17.82 -12.63
N GLU A 321 10.75 18.60 -13.65
CA GLU A 321 11.78 18.16 -14.62
C GLU A 321 13.18 18.07 -13.98
N GLU A 322 13.57 19.07 -13.19
CA GLU A 322 14.88 19.10 -12.53
C GLU A 322 15.00 18.01 -11.45
N ALA A 323 13.96 17.84 -10.63
CA ALA A 323 13.92 16.78 -9.60
C ALA A 323 13.91 15.36 -10.20
N VAL A 324 13.24 15.16 -11.35
CA VAL A 324 13.26 13.87 -12.07
C VAL A 324 14.64 13.63 -12.70
N GLY A 325 15.26 14.67 -13.27
CA GLY A 325 16.62 14.59 -13.81
C GLY A 325 17.64 14.19 -12.76
N GLN A 326 17.64 14.85 -11.59
CA GLN A 326 18.52 14.53 -10.46
C GLN A 326 18.31 13.09 -9.97
N ARG A 327 17.07 12.67 -9.73
CA ARG A 327 16.78 11.29 -9.28
C ARG A 327 17.18 10.24 -10.32
N SER A 328 17.05 10.54 -11.61
CA SER A 328 17.50 9.66 -12.68
C SER A 328 19.02 9.53 -12.71
N ALA A 329 19.76 10.62 -12.45
CA ALA A 329 21.21 10.61 -12.39
C ALA A 329 21.70 9.81 -11.17
N SER A 330 21.14 10.08 -9.98
CA SER A 330 21.44 9.32 -8.75
C SER A 330 21.18 7.83 -8.91
N LEU A 331 20.06 7.44 -9.55
CA LEU A 331 19.75 6.04 -9.80
C LEU A 331 20.77 5.37 -10.75
N ALA A 332 21.25 6.09 -11.76
CA ALA A 332 22.26 5.60 -12.69
C ALA A 332 23.62 5.40 -12.00
N GLU A 333 23.98 6.28 -11.08
CA GLU A 333 25.24 6.23 -10.32
C GLU A 333 25.34 4.99 -9.43
N ILE A 334 24.22 4.56 -8.84
CA ILE A 334 24.14 3.33 -8.05
C ILE A 334 23.93 2.06 -8.92
N GLY A 335 23.96 2.19 -10.24
CA GLY A 335 23.90 1.09 -11.21
C GLY A 335 22.51 0.68 -11.68
N GLY A 336 21.48 1.48 -11.40
CA GLY A 336 20.10 1.24 -11.81
C GLY A 336 19.65 2.05 -13.01
N SER A 337 18.41 1.83 -13.45
CA SER A 337 17.79 2.64 -14.50
C SER A 337 16.28 2.82 -14.31
N VAL A 338 15.72 3.93 -14.79
CA VAL A 338 14.27 4.20 -14.73
C VAL A 338 13.45 3.12 -15.44
N PRO A 339 13.81 2.63 -16.66
CA PRO A 339 13.07 1.55 -17.31
C PRO A 339 13.08 0.24 -16.51
N GLU A 340 14.20 -0.09 -15.88
CA GLU A 340 14.30 -1.27 -15.01
C GLU A 340 13.41 -1.13 -13.78
N LEU A 341 13.47 0.02 -13.08
CA LEU A 341 12.63 0.28 -11.92
C LEU A 341 11.13 0.29 -12.29
N PHE A 342 10.79 0.87 -13.44
CA PHE A 342 9.45 0.81 -14.00
C PHE A 342 9.01 -0.63 -14.28
N ALA A 343 9.87 -1.46 -14.87
CA ALA A 343 9.56 -2.85 -15.11
C ALA A 343 9.34 -3.63 -13.81
N LYS A 344 10.17 -3.40 -12.79
CA LYS A 344 10.03 -4.04 -11.47
C LYS A 344 8.71 -3.66 -10.80
N LEU A 345 8.35 -2.37 -10.80
CA LEU A 345 7.20 -1.87 -10.04
C LEU A 345 5.87 -1.90 -10.81
N PHE A 346 5.90 -1.68 -12.13
CA PHE A 346 4.69 -1.39 -12.91
C PHE A 346 4.44 -2.36 -14.06
N LEU A 347 5.38 -3.25 -14.46
CA LEU A 347 5.17 -4.14 -15.60
C LEU A 347 3.88 -4.95 -15.49
N VAL A 348 3.64 -5.58 -14.33
CA VAL A 348 2.43 -6.39 -14.12
C VAL A 348 1.17 -5.52 -14.19
N THR A 349 1.17 -4.37 -13.51
CA THR A 349 0.06 -3.41 -13.55
C THR A 349 -0.20 -2.89 -14.96
N SER A 350 0.84 -2.58 -15.73
CA SER A 350 0.75 -2.12 -17.12
C SER A 350 0.21 -3.20 -18.06
N LEU A 351 0.63 -4.46 -17.89
CA LEU A 351 0.09 -5.58 -18.67
C LEU A 351 -1.41 -5.76 -18.38
N ILE A 352 -1.81 -5.81 -17.11
CA ILE A 352 -3.21 -5.92 -16.71
C ILE A 352 -4.02 -4.70 -17.18
N GLY A 353 -3.45 -3.50 -17.08
CA GLY A 353 -4.02 -2.26 -17.56
C GLY A 353 -4.26 -2.25 -19.07
N LEU A 354 -3.28 -2.73 -19.85
CA LEU A 354 -3.40 -2.87 -21.30
C LEU A 354 -4.52 -3.83 -21.68
N PHE A 355 -4.56 -5.03 -21.07
CA PHE A 355 -5.63 -6.00 -21.32
C PHE A 355 -7.00 -5.43 -20.94
N ALA A 356 -7.12 -4.77 -19.79
CA ALA A 356 -8.34 -4.12 -19.35
C ALA A 356 -8.80 -3.04 -20.34
N GLY A 357 -7.89 -2.15 -20.75
CA GLY A 357 -8.16 -1.05 -21.68
C GLY A 357 -8.61 -1.55 -23.07
N CYS A 358 -7.87 -2.49 -23.66
CA CYS A 358 -8.27 -3.12 -24.92
C CYS A 358 -9.64 -3.78 -24.82
N TYR A 359 -9.94 -4.45 -23.69
CA TYR A 359 -11.21 -5.11 -23.51
C TYR A 359 -12.38 -4.13 -23.28
N VAL A 360 -12.16 -3.02 -22.57
CA VAL A 360 -13.14 -1.91 -22.49
C VAL A 360 -13.50 -1.42 -23.89
N LEU A 361 -12.51 -1.19 -24.75
CA LEU A 361 -12.75 -0.78 -26.14
C LEU A 361 -13.55 -1.84 -26.91
N ILE A 362 -13.21 -3.12 -26.78
CA ILE A 362 -13.95 -4.24 -27.42
C ILE A 362 -15.41 -4.29 -26.97
N VAL A 363 -15.69 -4.02 -25.68
CA VAL A 363 -17.05 -3.93 -25.14
C VAL A 363 -17.79 -2.73 -25.74
N TRP A 364 -17.17 -1.56 -25.79
CA TRP A 364 -17.80 -0.33 -26.30
C TRP A 364 -18.11 -0.36 -27.80
N ILE A 365 -17.29 -1.05 -28.60
CA ILE A 365 -17.58 -1.27 -30.03
C ILE A 365 -18.57 -2.43 -30.28
N GLY A 366 -19.16 -3.01 -29.24
CA GLY A 366 -20.18 -4.06 -29.35
C GLY A 366 -19.65 -5.43 -29.79
N ARG A 367 -18.32 -5.65 -29.78
CA ARG A 367 -17.70 -6.90 -30.24
C ARG A 367 -17.50 -7.95 -29.14
N SER A 368 -17.75 -7.60 -27.87
CA SER A 368 -17.68 -8.54 -26.75
C SER A 368 -18.88 -9.51 -26.73
N ARG A 369 -18.58 -10.80 -26.53
CA ARG A 369 -19.58 -11.87 -26.34
C ARG A 369 -19.78 -12.27 -24.88
N SER A 370 -19.31 -11.47 -23.95
CA SER A 370 -19.46 -11.74 -22.51
C SER A 370 -20.91 -11.55 -22.05
N ALA A 371 -21.22 -12.10 -20.87
CA ALA A 371 -22.53 -11.93 -20.23
C ALA A 371 -22.93 -10.44 -20.18
N PRO A 372 -24.23 -10.11 -20.30
CA PRO A 372 -24.72 -8.74 -20.21
C PRO A 372 -24.19 -7.98 -18.98
N GLU A 373 -24.25 -8.59 -17.80
CA GLU A 373 -23.82 -8.02 -16.52
C GLU A 373 -22.31 -7.72 -16.53
N ALA A 374 -21.51 -8.63 -17.08
CA ALA A 374 -20.07 -8.42 -17.24
C ALA A 374 -19.76 -7.26 -18.19
N ARG A 375 -20.49 -7.16 -19.31
CA ARG A 375 -20.33 -6.04 -20.26
C ARG A 375 -20.73 -4.71 -19.61
N THR A 376 -21.85 -4.67 -18.90
CA THR A 376 -22.29 -3.47 -18.21
C THR A 376 -21.35 -3.06 -17.07
N THR A 377 -20.84 -4.02 -16.29
CA THR A 377 -19.81 -3.77 -15.27
C THR A 377 -18.56 -3.15 -15.89
N VAL A 378 -18.08 -3.68 -17.02
CA VAL A 378 -16.93 -3.13 -17.74
C VAL A 378 -17.22 -1.75 -18.33
N THR A 379 -18.44 -1.50 -18.81
CA THR A 379 -18.85 -0.16 -19.24
C THR A 379 -18.82 0.83 -18.08
N TYR A 380 -19.38 0.46 -16.91
CA TYR A 380 -19.39 1.30 -15.73
C TYR A 380 -17.98 1.62 -15.21
N LEU A 381 -17.15 0.59 -15.01
CA LEU A 381 -15.79 0.77 -14.50
C LEU A 381 -14.89 1.43 -15.55
N GLY A 382 -15.04 1.09 -16.83
CA GLY A 382 -14.33 1.74 -17.93
C GLY A 382 -14.67 3.22 -18.06
N ALA A 383 -15.93 3.60 -17.87
CA ALA A 383 -16.33 5.01 -17.83
C ALA A 383 -15.73 5.72 -16.61
N ALA A 384 -15.64 5.06 -15.46
CA ALA A 384 -15.01 5.62 -14.25
C ALA A 384 -13.50 5.83 -14.40
N LEU A 385 -12.80 5.04 -15.22
CA LEU A 385 -11.37 5.23 -15.49
C LEU A 385 -11.07 6.59 -16.16
N LEU A 386 -12.04 7.20 -16.87
CA LEU A 386 -11.85 8.50 -17.51
C LEU A 386 -11.66 9.65 -16.49
N PRO A 387 -12.60 9.93 -15.57
CA PRO A 387 -12.39 10.96 -14.55
C PRO A 387 -11.28 10.58 -13.56
N LEU A 388 -11.08 9.30 -13.23
CA LEU A 388 -9.96 8.87 -12.38
C LEU A 388 -8.61 9.13 -13.06
N GLY A 389 -8.50 8.89 -14.36
CA GLY A 389 -7.31 9.22 -15.16
C GLY A 389 -7.09 10.73 -15.26
N ALA A 390 -8.16 11.52 -15.39
CA ALA A 390 -8.07 12.97 -15.32
C ALA A 390 -7.55 13.45 -13.95
N MET A 391 -7.97 12.83 -12.84
CA MET A 391 -7.43 13.10 -11.50
C MET A 391 -5.94 12.79 -11.43
N VAL A 392 -5.47 11.67 -12.02
CA VAL A 392 -4.03 11.38 -12.09
C VAL A 392 -3.30 12.48 -12.83
N ALA A 393 -3.78 12.93 -13.99
CA ALA A 393 -3.13 14.00 -14.76
C ALA A 393 -3.06 15.32 -13.97
N VAL A 394 -4.16 15.71 -13.31
CA VAL A 394 -4.20 16.91 -12.47
C VAL A 394 -3.25 16.80 -11.28
N TYR A 395 -3.23 15.65 -10.59
CA TYR A 395 -2.30 15.44 -9.48
C TYR A 395 -0.86 15.36 -9.95
N PHE A 396 -0.57 14.80 -11.13
CA PHE A 396 0.79 14.70 -11.63
C PHE A 396 1.41 16.07 -11.87
N LEU A 397 0.60 17.04 -12.32
CA LEU A 397 1.01 18.44 -12.48
C LEU A 397 1.22 19.18 -11.15
N GLY A 398 0.56 18.75 -10.07
CA GLY A 398 0.66 19.43 -8.77
C GLY A 398 1.60 18.73 -7.77
N THR A 399 1.36 17.45 -7.49
CA THR A 399 2.16 16.61 -6.59
C THR A 399 2.19 15.15 -7.07
N SER A 400 3.35 14.69 -7.53
CA SER A 400 3.53 13.34 -8.07
C SER A 400 3.10 12.22 -7.10
N THR A 401 3.34 12.38 -5.79
CA THR A 401 2.90 11.45 -4.76
C THR A 401 1.39 11.23 -4.76
N MET A 402 0.59 12.29 -4.92
CA MET A 402 -0.87 12.17 -4.99
C MET A 402 -1.32 11.44 -6.26
N ALA A 403 -0.61 11.64 -7.37
CA ALA A 403 -0.87 10.92 -8.61
C ALA A 403 -0.64 9.41 -8.44
N PHE A 404 0.47 9.00 -7.81
CA PHE A 404 0.75 7.57 -7.57
C PHE A 404 -0.19 6.93 -6.53
N ARG A 405 -0.72 7.70 -5.56
CA ARG A 405 -1.84 7.23 -4.71
C ARG A 405 -3.09 6.94 -5.54
N GLN A 406 -3.40 7.80 -6.51
CA GLN A 406 -4.54 7.62 -7.42
C GLN A 406 -4.32 6.44 -8.39
N VAL A 407 -3.09 6.20 -8.84
CA VAL A 407 -2.72 5.00 -9.61
C VAL A 407 -3.01 3.73 -8.79
N GLY A 408 -2.75 3.73 -7.48
CA GLY A 408 -3.12 2.63 -6.60
C GLY A 408 -4.63 2.31 -6.60
N PHE A 409 -5.50 3.33 -6.60
CA PHE A 409 -6.95 3.15 -6.73
C PHE A 409 -7.34 2.62 -8.11
N ILE A 410 -6.75 3.16 -9.17
CA ILE A 410 -6.98 2.66 -10.54
C ILE A 410 -6.56 1.18 -10.64
N ALA A 411 -5.47 0.78 -10.00
CA ALA A 411 -5.01 -0.61 -9.98
C ALA A 411 -6.05 -1.57 -9.35
N VAL A 412 -6.83 -1.13 -8.36
CA VAL A 412 -7.98 -1.91 -7.83
C VAL A 412 -9.01 -2.17 -8.93
N VAL A 413 -9.40 -1.13 -9.67
CA VAL A 413 -10.37 -1.22 -10.78
C VAL A 413 -9.81 -2.09 -11.91
N LEU A 414 -8.54 -1.90 -12.27
CA LEU A 414 -7.85 -2.69 -13.28
C LEU A 414 -7.73 -4.17 -12.89
N THR A 415 -7.58 -4.49 -11.61
CA THR A 415 -7.56 -5.88 -11.13
C THR A 415 -8.88 -6.58 -11.48
N ILE A 416 -10.03 -5.92 -11.26
CA ILE A 416 -11.37 -6.47 -11.56
C ILE A 416 -11.62 -6.54 -13.07
N VAL A 417 -11.43 -5.42 -13.78
CA VAL A 417 -11.69 -5.34 -15.23
C VAL A 417 -10.73 -6.25 -16.01
N GLY A 418 -9.46 -6.27 -15.61
CA GLY A 418 -8.41 -7.12 -16.18
C GLY A 418 -8.71 -8.60 -16.02
N ALA A 419 -9.22 -9.04 -14.86
CA ALA A 419 -9.66 -10.42 -14.67
C ALA A 419 -10.83 -10.81 -15.60
N ILE A 420 -11.81 -9.92 -15.78
CA ILE A 420 -12.91 -10.13 -16.75
C ILE A 420 -12.35 -10.20 -18.18
N ALA A 421 -11.42 -9.31 -18.54
CA ALA A 421 -10.78 -9.26 -19.85
C ALA A 421 -10.00 -10.55 -20.16
N LEU A 422 -9.16 -11.00 -19.23
CA LEU A 422 -8.39 -12.25 -19.34
C LEU A 422 -9.31 -13.46 -19.48
N THR A 423 -10.43 -13.50 -18.75
CA THR A 423 -11.44 -14.55 -18.91
C THR A 423 -12.01 -14.57 -20.33
N GLY A 424 -12.30 -13.39 -20.90
CA GLY A 424 -12.73 -13.24 -22.28
C GLY A 424 -11.69 -13.77 -23.28
N LEU A 425 -10.41 -13.46 -23.06
CA LEU A 425 -9.29 -13.93 -23.87
C LEU A 425 -9.16 -15.46 -23.85
N VAL A 426 -9.25 -16.09 -22.67
CA VAL A 426 -9.23 -17.56 -22.55
C VAL A 426 -10.41 -18.18 -23.30
N GLY A 427 -11.60 -17.60 -23.16
CA GLY A 427 -12.79 -18.07 -23.86
C GLY A 427 -12.70 -17.93 -25.38
N TRP A 428 -12.03 -16.89 -25.88
CA TRP A 428 -11.81 -16.68 -27.32
C TRP A 428 -10.77 -17.64 -27.89
N THR A 429 -9.62 -17.78 -27.24
CA THR A 429 -8.53 -18.68 -27.68
C THR A 429 -8.93 -20.15 -27.66
N SER A 430 -9.78 -20.56 -26.70
CA SER A 430 -10.33 -21.92 -26.62
C SER A 430 -11.19 -22.34 -27.82
N ARG A 431 -11.47 -21.43 -28.77
CA ARG A 431 -12.13 -21.76 -30.05
C ARG A 431 -11.17 -22.34 -31.08
N TYR A 432 -9.88 -22.02 -30.96
CA TYR A 432 -8.85 -22.38 -31.91
C TYR A 432 -7.89 -23.45 -31.37
N ALA A 433 -7.89 -23.68 -30.05
CA ALA A 433 -7.08 -24.68 -29.38
C ALA A 433 -7.88 -25.40 -28.29
N PRO A 434 -7.51 -26.64 -27.90
CA PRO A 434 -8.10 -27.31 -26.76
C PRO A 434 -7.97 -26.46 -25.50
N ALA A 435 -9.03 -26.35 -24.70
CA ALA A 435 -9.09 -25.46 -23.53
C ALA A 435 -7.93 -25.64 -22.52
N ALA A 436 -7.27 -26.81 -22.51
CA ALA A 436 -6.08 -27.06 -21.69
C ALA A 436 -4.90 -26.14 -22.05
N VAL A 437 -4.69 -25.84 -23.33
CA VAL A 437 -3.55 -25.05 -23.82
C VAL A 437 -3.63 -23.58 -23.37
N PRO A 438 -4.71 -22.81 -23.63
CA PRO A 438 -4.78 -21.42 -23.19
C PRO A 438 -4.83 -21.31 -21.66
N ASN A 439 -5.44 -22.27 -20.96
CA ASN A 439 -5.40 -22.31 -19.50
C ASN A 439 -3.99 -22.50 -18.95
N ALA A 440 -3.19 -23.40 -19.55
CA ALA A 440 -1.81 -23.61 -19.14
C ALA A 440 -0.94 -22.38 -19.43
N LEU A 441 -1.08 -21.76 -20.62
CA LEU A 441 -0.36 -20.54 -20.97
C LEU A 441 -0.68 -19.41 -20.00
N VAL A 442 -1.97 -19.20 -19.70
CA VAL A 442 -2.43 -18.18 -18.74
C VAL A 442 -1.89 -18.49 -17.34
N ALA A 443 -1.91 -19.74 -16.90
CA ALA A 443 -1.34 -20.12 -15.61
C ALA A 443 0.16 -19.81 -15.53
N ILE A 444 0.93 -20.08 -16.59
CA ILE A 444 2.37 -19.78 -16.65
C ILE A 444 2.61 -18.26 -16.61
N VAL A 445 1.91 -17.50 -17.45
CA VAL A 445 2.05 -16.03 -17.51
C VAL A 445 1.66 -15.39 -16.18
N LEU A 446 0.49 -15.75 -15.64
CA LEU A 446 0.04 -15.22 -14.35
C LEU A 446 0.95 -15.68 -13.20
N GLY A 447 1.51 -16.89 -13.27
CA GLY A 447 2.52 -17.36 -12.32
C GLY A 447 3.80 -16.54 -12.35
N ALA A 448 4.31 -16.21 -13.54
CA ALA A 448 5.47 -15.32 -13.69
C ALA A 448 5.18 -13.90 -13.17
N CYS A 449 4.01 -13.35 -13.51
CA CYS A 449 3.54 -12.07 -12.97
C CYS A 449 3.41 -12.11 -11.45
N LEU A 450 2.94 -13.22 -10.88
CA LEU A 450 2.80 -13.39 -9.44
C LEU A 450 4.15 -13.31 -8.73
N VAL A 451 5.18 -13.99 -9.25
CA VAL A 451 6.54 -13.94 -8.68
C VAL A 451 7.06 -12.51 -8.68
N LEU A 452 6.97 -11.80 -9.81
CA LEU A 452 7.44 -10.42 -9.92
C LEU A 452 6.68 -9.48 -8.97
N ALA A 453 5.35 -9.57 -8.95
CA ALA A 453 4.51 -8.71 -8.11
C ALA A 453 4.74 -8.95 -6.61
N LEU A 454 4.90 -10.22 -6.20
CA LEU A 454 5.18 -10.57 -4.80
C LEU A 454 6.59 -10.18 -4.35
N ALA A 455 7.56 -10.11 -5.27
CA ALA A 455 8.91 -9.62 -4.99
C ALA A 455 8.97 -8.10 -4.72
N THR A 456 7.86 -7.39 -4.94
CA THR A 456 7.73 -5.95 -4.71
C THR A 456 6.63 -5.60 -3.72
N VAL A 457 6.09 -6.53 -2.93
CA VAL A 457 5.08 -6.19 -1.90
C VAL A 457 5.66 -5.31 -0.81
N PHE A 458 6.88 -5.63 -0.37
CA PHE A 458 7.68 -4.80 0.54
C PHE A 458 8.86 -4.16 -0.20
N ALA A 459 9.25 -2.97 0.26
CA ALA A 459 10.50 -2.35 -0.14
C ALA A 459 11.70 -3.25 0.22
N SER A 460 12.65 -3.33 -0.72
CA SER A 460 13.89 -4.09 -0.57
C SER A 460 14.92 -3.60 -1.62
N PRO A 461 16.21 -3.91 -1.45
CA PRO A 461 17.27 -3.53 -2.40
C PRO A 461 16.96 -3.87 -3.86
N PHE A 462 16.07 -4.84 -4.11
CA PHE A 462 15.55 -5.12 -5.44
C PHE A 462 14.99 -3.88 -6.16
N ILE A 463 14.37 -2.95 -5.44
CA ILE A 463 13.82 -1.70 -6.00
C ILE A 463 14.59 -0.46 -5.53
N TYR A 464 15.89 -0.61 -5.19
CA TYR A 464 16.76 0.48 -4.74
C TYR A 464 16.23 1.22 -3.50
N SER A 465 15.52 0.51 -2.61
CA SER A 465 15.08 1.05 -1.33
C SER A 465 15.21 -0.03 -0.26
N PRO A 466 15.80 0.23 0.91
CA PRO A 466 15.87 -0.79 1.94
C PRO A 466 14.47 -1.06 2.51
N THR A 467 14.32 -2.15 3.28
CA THR A 467 13.08 -2.37 4.01
C THR A 467 12.74 -1.19 4.93
N GLN A 468 11.51 -1.18 5.45
CA GLN A 468 11.09 -0.23 6.47
C GLN A 468 11.01 -0.89 7.86
N HIS A 469 11.74 -1.99 8.08
CA HIS A 469 11.86 -2.65 9.38
C HIS A 469 12.43 -1.67 10.41
N VAL A 470 11.72 -1.51 11.51
CA VAL A 470 12.23 -0.87 12.73
C VAL A 470 12.56 -2.01 13.68
N SER A 471 13.86 -2.24 13.92
CA SER A 471 14.28 -3.24 14.89
C SER A 471 14.02 -2.75 16.32
N GLU A 472 13.98 -3.70 17.25
CA GLU A 472 13.83 -3.37 18.67
C GLU A 472 15.03 -2.56 19.17
N GLU A 473 16.26 -2.91 18.78
CA GLU A 473 17.48 -2.20 19.17
C GLU A 473 17.51 -0.76 18.63
N THR A 474 17.13 -0.54 17.36
CA THR A 474 17.00 0.81 16.81
C THR A 474 15.95 1.62 17.59
N TYR A 475 14.78 1.04 17.87
CA TYR A 475 13.72 1.73 18.61
C TYR A 475 14.16 2.12 20.02
N HIS A 476 14.77 1.19 20.79
CA HIS A 476 15.30 1.45 22.13
C HIS A 476 16.45 2.44 22.12
N GLY A 477 17.26 2.46 21.07
CA GLY A 477 18.35 3.43 20.89
C GLY A 477 17.79 4.86 20.84
N TYR A 478 16.79 5.08 19.97
CA TYR A 478 16.07 6.36 19.94
C TYR A 478 15.32 6.66 21.23
N GLU A 479 14.66 5.68 21.85
CA GLU A 479 13.96 5.88 23.12
C GLU A 479 14.92 6.33 24.23
N THR A 480 16.08 5.69 24.33
CA THR A 480 17.11 6.03 25.32
C THR A 480 17.69 7.41 25.04
N ALA A 481 18.00 7.71 23.78
CA ALA A 481 18.53 9.01 23.36
C ALA A 481 17.57 10.13 23.71
N ILE A 482 16.31 10.03 23.27
CA ILE A 482 15.32 11.09 23.44
C ILE A 482 14.89 11.24 24.91
N THR A 483 14.77 10.14 25.66
CA THR A 483 14.30 10.19 27.06
C THR A 483 15.36 10.72 28.03
N ASN A 484 16.65 10.47 27.76
CA ASN A 484 17.74 10.77 28.69
C ASN A 484 18.70 11.86 28.22
N GLY A 485 18.64 12.27 26.95
CA GLY A 485 19.46 13.35 26.45
C GLY A 485 18.95 14.73 26.91
N PRO A 486 19.82 15.75 26.85
CA PRO A 486 19.48 17.10 27.32
C PRO A 486 18.42 17.79 26.44
N ASP A 487 17.58 18.61 27.07
CA ASP A 487 16.41 19.26 26.47
C ASP A 487 16.77 20.43 25.52
N ASP A 488 18.00 20.94 25.57
CA ASP A 488 18.45 22.17 24.90
C ASP A 488 19.36 21.94 23.69
N GLN A 489 19.62 20.68 23.33
CA GLN A 489 20.50 20.32 22.22
C GLN A 489 19.73 19.64 21.09
N PRO A 490 19.92 20.05 19.83
CA PRO A 490 19.13 19.51 18.74
C PRO A 490 19.59 18.13 18.26
N TYR A 491 18.65 17.31 17.79
CA TYR A 491 18.92 15.99 17.21
C TYR A 491 18.88 16.02 15.68
N ALA A 492 20.02 15.68 15.08
CA ALA A 492 20.18 15.41 13.67
C ALA A 492 20.20 13.91 13.40
N GLY A 493 19.74 13.49 12.24
CA GLY A 493 19.88 12.12 11.77
C GLY A 493 20.87 11.98 10.62
N TYR A 494 21.44 10.78 10.49
CA TYR A 494 22.34 10.43 9.40
C TYR A 494 21.54 10.04 8.16
N GLY A 495 21.21 11.02 7.31
CA GLY A 495 20.38 10.84 6.13
C GLY A 495 18.89 10.54 6.40
N TYR A 496 18.49 10.11 7.59
CA TYR A 496 17.09 9.93 7.97
C TYR A 496 16.72 10.68 9.24
N THR A 497 15.58 11.38 9.20
CA THR A 497 15.15 12.26 10.29
C THR A 497 14.60 11.50 11.50
N THR A 498 14.86 12.05 12.70
CA THR A 498 14.59 11.42 14.00
C THR A 498 13.18 11.66 14.55
N TYR A 499 12.44 12.68 14.09
CA TYR A 499 11.18 13.11 14.72
C TYR A 499 10.08 12.05 14.77
N ARG A 500 10.12 11.09 13.83
CA ARG A 500 9.10 10.03 13.75
C ARG A 500 9.24 9.03 14.89
N PHE A 501 10.46 8.82 15.39
CA PHE A 501 10.67 8.04 16.60
C PHE A 501 10.05 8.74 17.81
N ASN A 502 10.18 10.06 17.93
CA ASN A 502 9.48 10.82 18.98
C ASN A 502 7.96 10.59 18.97
N HIS A 503 7.32 10.67 17.80
CA HIS A 503 5.90 10.35 17.69
C HIS A 503 5.59 8.92 18.14
N ALA A 504 6.42 7.95 17.75
CA ALA A 504 6.22 6.55 18.10
C ALA A 504 6.47 6.24 19.59
N ILE A 505 7.28 7.05 20.29
CA ILE A 505 7.60 6.89 21.72
C ILE A 505 6.53 7.58 22.57
N TYR A 506 6.29 8.87 22.37
CA TYR A 506 5.40 9.63 23.25
C TYR A 506 3.96 9.75 22.77
N GLY A 507 3.69 9.42 21.50
CA GLY A 507 2.48 9.85 20.82
C GLY A 507 2.70 11.18 20.11
N VAL A 508 1.73 11.59 19.29
CA VAL A 508 1.79 12.82 18.50
C VAL A 508 1.31 14.02 19.32
N GLU A 509 0.29 13.85 20.15
CA GLU A 509 -0.30 14.94 20.93
C GLU A 509 0.42 15.17 22.28
N SER A 510 1.10 14.15 22.80
CA SER A 510 1.63 14.17 24.17
C SER A 510 2.95 14.94 24.29
N MET A 511 3.86 14.80 23.33
CA MET A 511 5.15 15.51 23.30
C MET A 511 5.51 15.90 21.86
N SER A 512 5.56 17.21 21.60
CA SER A 512 5.96 17.70 20.28
C SER A 512 7.45 17.43 20.02
N PRO A 513 7.88 17.17 18.77
CA PRO A 513 9.30 17.00 18.46
C PRO A 513 10.17 18.17 18.94
N ALA A 514 9.68 19.40 18.85
CA ALA A 514 10.42 20.58 19.29
C ALA A 514 10.69 20.60 20.80
N GLN A 515 9.79 20.03 21.62
CA GLN A 515 10.02 19.89 23.06
C GLN A 515 11.09 18.85 23.39
N ALA A 516 11.32 17.90 22.49
CA ALA A 516 12.35 16.88 22.61
C ALA A 516 13.68 17.29 21.95
N GLY A 517 13.87 18.58 21.63
CA GLY A 517 15.02 19.08 20.87
C GLY A 517 15.07 18.59 19.41
N ILE A 518 14.00 17.99 18.88
CA ILE A 518 14.01 17.46 17.52
C ILE A 518 13.42 18.50 16.57
N VAL A 519 14.23 18.98 15.64
CA VAL A 519 13.77 19.88 14.58
C VAL A 519 12.89 19.10 13.60
N GLY A 520 11.77 19.71 13.22
CA GLY A 520 10.67 19.08 12.49
C GLY A 520 10.99 18.59 11.07
N PRO A 521 9.95 18.30 10.25
CA PRO A 521 10.13 17.70 8.94
C PRO A 521 10.95 18.60 7.99
N GLY A 522 12.13 18.13 7.57
CA GLY A 522 12.91 18.76 6.48
C GLY A 522 14.26 19.37 6.88
N THR A 523 14.57 19.51 8.17
CA THR A 523 15.82 20.11 8.67
C THR A 523 16.42 19.28 9.81
N GLY A 524 16.18 17.97 9.80
CA GLY A 524 16.54 17.03 10.86
C GLY A 524 17.59 16.00 10.43
N VAL A 525 18.38 16.31 9.39
CA VAL A 525 19.49 15.48 8.92
C VAL A 525 20.71 16.36 8.67
N VAL A 526 21.91 15.80 8.81
CA VAL A 526 23.15 16.51 8.50
C VAL A 526 23.30 16.77 6.99
N ASP A 527 23.85 17.93 6.61
CA ASP A 527 24.25 18.25 5.25
C ASP A 527 25.36 17.30 4.79
N ALA A 528 25.12 16.63 3.67
CA ALA A 528 26.00 15.61 3.13
C ALA A 528 27.36 16.18 2.66
N ALA A 529 27.37 17.38 2.08
CA ALA A 529 28.59 17.97 1.55
C ALA A 529 29.52 18.42 2.68
N GLU A 530 28.98 19.13 3.67
CA GLU A 530 29.73 19.57 4.86
C GLU A 530 30.22 18.37 5.68
N PHE A 531 29.35 17.37 5.88
CA PHE A 531 29.71 16.15 6.62
C PHE A 531 30.86 15.39 5.94
N ASN A 532 30.81 15.22 4.62
CA ASN A 532 31.86 14.52 3.86
C ASN A 532 33.16 15.34 3.76
N ALA A 533 33.09 16.66 3.90
CA ALA A 533 34.27 17.52 3.94
C ALA A 533 35.01 17.47 5.29
N GLY A 534 34.46 16.77 6.29
CA GLY A 534 34.97 16.75 7.66
C GLY A 534 34.59 17.99 8.48
N ASP A 535 33.74 18.86 7.95
CA ASP A 535 33.25 20.07 8.61
C ASP A 535 32.03 19.72 9.50
N TYR A 536 32.17 18.69 10.35
CA TYR A 536 31.09 18.09 11.15
C TYR A 536 30.32 19.11 12.01
N GLN A 537 31.01 20.14 12.50
CA GLN A 537 30.43 21.18 13.34
C GLN A 537 29.38 22.01 12.59
N TYR A 538 29.57 22.19 11.28
CA TYR A 538 28.71 22.99 10.41
C TYR A 538 27.72 22.13 9.62
N ALA A 539 27.82 20.81 9.75
CA ALA A 539 26.96 19.89 9.00
C ALA A 539 25.49 19.91 9.46
N TYR A 540 25.12 20.58 10.54
CA TYR A 540 23.71 20.62 10.97
C TYR A 540 23.22 21.99 11.41
N ALA A 541 24.00 22.68 12.25
CA ALA A 541 23.69 24.02 12.74
C ALA A 541 24.99 24.82 12.79
N ASP A 542 24.90 26.11 12.43
CA ASP A 542 26.10 26.94 12.21
C ASP A 542 26.91 27.20 13.50
N GLU A 543 26.33 27.10 14.71
CA GLU A 543 27.02 27.49 15.96
C GLU A 543 26.73 26.63 17.22
N ASP A 544 25.76 25.70 17.18
CA ASP A 544 25.36 24.91 18.37
C ASP A 544 25.86 23.46 18.32
N PRO A 545 26.27 22.87 19.47
CA PRO A 545 26.52 21.44 19.53
C PRO A 545 25.21 20.70 19.19
N TYR A 546 25.30 19.50 18.62
CA TYR A 546 24.12 18.72 18.25
C TYR A 546 24.36 17.22 18.45
N PHE A 547 23.28 16.45 18.56
CA PHE A 547 23.37 15.01 18.58
C PHE A 547 23.13 14.43 17.18
N LEU A 548 24.05 13.60 16.70
CA LEU A 548 23.90 12.85 15.47
C LEU A 548 23.46 11.42 15.79
N ALA A 549 22.24 11.08 15.40
CA ALA A 549 21.70 9.73 15.44
C ALA A 549 22.08 8.97 14.16
N VAL A 550 22.78 7.85 14.33
CA VAL A 550 23.15 6.92 13.27
C VAL A 550 22.58 5.54 13.62
N SER A 551 21.72 5.00 12.76
CA SER A 551 21.18 3.65 12.90
C SER A 551 21.74 2.68 11.86
N GLU A 552 21.60 1.38 12.11
CA GLU A 552 21.95 0.31 11.16
C GLU A 552 21.15 0.44 9.84
N PHE A 553 19.94 1.01 9.89
CA PHE A 553 19.20 1.33 8.68
C PHE A 553 19.93 2.39 7.84
N ASP A 554 20.48 3.42 8.49
CA ASP A 554 21.14 4.52 7.79
C ASP A 554 22.45 4.07 7.15
N THR A 555 23.27 3.28 7.86
CA THR A 555 24.52 2.71 7.34
C THR A 555 24.24 1.76 6.16
N VAL A 556 23.28 0.85 6.30
CA VAL A 556 22.87 -0.04 5.20
C VAL A 556 22.40 0.76 3.99
N ARG A 557 21.61 1.82 4.21
CA ARG A 557 21.03 2.60 3.12
C ARG A 557 22.10 3.44 2.42
N GLU A 558 22.84 4.25 3.16
CA GLU A 558 23.79 5.21 2.60
C GLU A 558 25.06 4.52 2.10
N HIS A 559 25.62 3.58 2.87
CA HIS A 559 26.89 2.92 2.51
C HIS A 559 26.67 1.67 1.67
N GLY A 560 25.71 0.82 2.05
CA GLY A 560 25.47 -0.45 1.37
C GLY A 560 24.73 -0.26 0.04
N LEU A 561 23.52 0.30 0.10
CA LEU A 561 22.62 0.40 -1.04
C LEU A 561 22.96 1.57 -1.96
N TYR A 562 23.21 2.75 -1.39
CA TYR A 562 23.55 3.95 -2.13
C TYR A 562 25.06 4.10 -2.37
N ARG A 563 25.90 3.22 -1.82
CA ARG A 563 27.35 3.15 -2.11
C ARG A 563 28.08 4.46 -1.84
N GLY A 564 27.68 5.17 -0.79
CA GLY A 564 28.28 6.45 -0.42
C GLY A 564 27.88 7.62 -1.30
N LEU A 565 26.80 7.50 -2.10
CA LEU A 565 26.32 8.55 -2.99
C LEU A 565 26.10 9.89 -2.26
N ASN A 566 25.48 9.85 -1.08
CA ASN A 566 25.26 11.05 -0.27
C ASN A 566 26.31 11.17 0.83
N TYR A 567 26.54 10.12 1.60
CA TYR A 567 27.46 10.15 2.73
C TYR A 567 28.58 9.12 2.56
N ASP A 568 29.83 9.59 2.55
CA ASP A 568 31.01 8.75 2.42
C ASP A 568 31.18 7.90 3.71
N PRO A 569 31.33 6.57 3.61
CA PRO A 569 31.69 5.73 4.75
C PRO A 569 32.92 6.24 5.51
N ALA A 570 33.94 6.75 4.80
CA ALA A 570 35.16 7.26 5.42
C ALA A 570 34.87 8.48 6.31
N ALA A 571 33.92 9.34 5.92
CA ALA A 571 33.54 10.51 6.73
C ALA A 571 32.88 10.11 8.05
N LEU A 572 32.16 8.98 8.11
CA LEU A 572 31.62 8.47 9.37
C LEU A 572 32.73 7.85 10.25
N GLU A 573 33.69 7.14 9.65
CA GLU A 573 34.85 6.60 10.38
C GLU A 573 35.71 7.73 10.97
N ASP A 574 35.96 8.78 10.19
CA ASP A 574 36.72 9.96 10.62
C ASP A 574 36.03 10.69 11.79
N LEU A 575 34.69 10.77 11.79
CA LEU A 575 33.90 11.33 12.90
C LEU A 575 34.15 10.59 14.23
N GLU A 576 34.41 9.28 14.21
CA GLU A 576 34.67 8.52 15.45
C GLU A 576 36.02 8.90 16.09
N SER A 577 36.95 9.42 15.28
CA SER A 577 38.27 9.88 15.71
C SER A 577 38.36 11.40 15.86
N TYR A 578 37.29 12.13 15.53
CA TYR A 578 37.23 13.57 15.59
C TYR A 578 37.21 14.05 17.05
N ASP A 579 38.15 14.92 17.44
CA ASP A 579 38.29 15.42 18.82
C ASP A 579 37.03 16.15 19.33
N GLY A 580 36.18 16.66 18.42
CA GLY A 580 34.91 17.28 18.75
C GLY A 580 33.70 16.33 18.69
N SER A 581 33.90 15.01 18.67
CA SER A 581 32.85 14.00 18.65
C SER A 581 32.99 13.02 19.80
N ALA A 582 31.89 12.70 20.48
CA ALA A 582 31.87 11.69 21.52
C ALA A 582 30.65 10.77 21.39
N ARG A 583 30.82 9.46 21.61
CA ARG A 583 29.67 8.54 21.68
C ARG A 583 28.90 8.76 22.98
N TYR A 584 27.64 9.16 22.87
CA TYR A 584 26.75 9.41 23.99
C TYR A 584 25.91 8.17 24.34
N VAL A 585 25.31 7.52 23.34
CA VAL A 585 24.52 6.28 23.48
C VAL A 585 24.95 5.29 22.39
N SER A 586 25.03 4.00 22.72
CA SER A 586 25.24 2.95 21.73
C SER A 586 24.65 1.62 22.20
N ASN A 587 24.01 0.88 21.30
CA ASN A 587 23.42 -0.44 21.61
C ASN A 587 23.50 -1.48 20.48
N GLY A 588 24.53 -1.37 19.62
CA GLY A 588 24.76 -2.32 18.52
C GLY A 588 24.20 -1.84 17.18
N GLU A 589 22.91 -1.51 17.12
CA GLU A 589 22.25 -1.04 15.88
C GLU A 589 21.98 0.47 15.87
N PHE A 590 22.31 1.16 16.94
CA PHE A 590 22.17 2.60 17.06
C PHE A 590 23.36 3.19 17.78
N VAL A 591 23.81 4.35 17.31
CA VAL A 591 24.81 5.19 17.96
C VAL A 591 24.32 6.63 17.93
N LEU A 592 24.36 7.29 19.08
CA LEU A 592 24.20 8.73 19.20
C LEU A 592 25.57 9.35 19.45
N TYR A 593 26.00 10.22 18.55
CA TYR A 593 27.20 11.04 18.74
C TYR A 593 26.81 12.40 19.25
N GLU A 594 27.49 12.90 20.26
CA GLU A 594 27.53 14.32 20.60
C GLU A 594 28.59 14.97 19.71
N VAL A 595 28.20 15.95 18.90
CA VAL A 595 29.10 16.74 18.06
C VAL A 595 29.21 18.13 18.66
N GLY A 596 30.40 18.46 19.15
CA GLY A 596 30.70 19.72 19.84
C GLY A 596 30.71 20.92 18.90
N SER A 597 30.43 22.11 19.45
CA SER A 597 30.49 23.37 18.73
C SER A 597 31.93 23.75 18.37
N GLY A 598 32.07 24.54 17.30
CA GLY A 598 33.37 25.04 16.85
C GLY A 598 33.95 26.08 17.79
N SER A 599 34.76 25.66 18.76
CA SER A 599 35.79 26.54 19.30
C SER A 599 37.12 26.28 18.59
N ASP A 600 37.60 27.29 17.86
CA ASP A 600 38.96 27.45 17.32
C ASP A 600 39.27 26.90 15.90
N ARG A 601 38.58 27.42 14.85
CA ARG A 601 39.18 27.49 13.48
C ARG A 601 40.16 28.68 13.32
N TYR A 602 40.35 29.49 14.37
CA TYR A 602 41.32 30.59 14.45
C TYR A 602 42.02 30.65 15.82
N ARG A 603 42.89 29.67 16.10
CA ARG A 603 44.02 29.87 17.02
C ARG A 603 45.31 29.34 16.43
#